data_AF-A0A3B8YDA6-F1
#
_entry.id   AF-A0A3B8YDA6-F1
#
_cell.length_a   1.000
_cell.length_b   1.000
_cell.length_c   1.000
_cell.angle_alpha   90.00
_cell.angle_beta   90.00
_cell.angle_gamma   90.00
#
_symmetry.space_group_name_H-M   'P 1'
#
loop_
_entity.id
_entity.type
_entity.pdbx_description
1 polymer ?
#
loop_
_entity_poly.entity_id
_entity_poly.type
_entity_poly.pdbx_seq_one_letter_code
_entity_poly.pdbx_strand_id
1 'polypeptide(L)'
;MHEIPEALREASTTQPTLKPKTGLLMIGGLGMGLMVVMGVWFLVRPSAETAQTNPVSATAVTTPPKPTPEPVLGPAPEPIENLLGHLPYQEAPVSQLKPITNNGQIKLRLGAAEQFLAMQKAARSQGIILVPISGFRTLKQQNYLFFEIKRQRNQNASTRAEVSAPPHYSEHHTGYAVDIGDGRTPATNLSQSFEKTAAFRWLKNNAAKYSFELSFPPNNPQGISYEPWHWRYVGDQESLETFYKAKQLLETSSN
;
A
#
# COMPACT_ATOMS: atom_id res chain seq x y z
N MET A 1 -1.30 -9.09 -25.61
CA MET A 1 -1.10 -7.83 -24.84
C MET A 1 -2.48 -7.35 -24.46
N HIS A 2 -2.89 -7.49 -23.20
CA HIS A 2 -4.19 -7.01 -22.74
C HIS A 2 -4.01 -5.60 -22.19
N GLU A 3 -4.36 -4.59 -22.98
CA GLU A 3 -4.41 -3.20 -22.53
C GLU A 3 -5.63 -2.98 -21.63
N ILE A 4 -5.44 -2.19 -20.57
CA ILE A 4 -6.57 -1.75 -19.76
C ILE A 4 -7.46 -0.82 -20.61
N PRO A 5 -8.79 -1.03 -20.62
CA PRO A 5 -9.65 -0.34 -21.57
C PRO A 5 -9.87 1.15 -21.31
N GLU A 6 -10.18 1.88 -22.39
CA GLU A 6 -10.40 3.33 -22.46
C GLU A 6 -11.34 3.92 -21.39
N ALA A 7 -12.37 3.18 -20.96
CA ALA A 7 -13.30 3.63 -19.91
C ALA A 7 -12.66 3.88 -18.53
N LEU A 8 -11.51 3.25 -18.24
CA LEU A 8 -10.71 3.53 -17.04
C LEU A 8 -9.81 4.76 -17.20
N ARG A 9 -9.51 5.18 -18.44
CA ARG A 9 -8.81 6.43 -18.75
C ARG A 9 -9.74 7.63 -18.58
N GLU A 10 -11.00 7.49 -19.00
CA GLU A 10 -12.01 8.54 -19.05
C GLU A 10 -12.51 9.02 -17.67
N ALA A 11 -12.55 8.14 -16.67
CA ALA A 11 -13.02 8.49 -15.32
C ALA A 11 -12.17 9.59 -14.62
N SER A 12 -10.98 9.89 -15.16
CA SER A 12 -10.02 10.86 -14.63
C SER A 12 -9.88 12.13 -15.48
N THR A 13 -10.58 12.25 -16.61
CA THR A 13 -10.50 13.43 -17.51
C THR A 13 -11.82 14.18 -17.60
N THR A 14 -12.08 15.04 -16.62
CA THR A 14 -12.96 16.20 -16.82
C THR A 14 -12.08 17.40 -17.16
N GLN A 15 -12.24 17.95 -18.36
CA GLN A 15 -11.46 19.12 -18.82
C GLN A 15 -11.65 20.34 -17.90
N PRO A 16 -10.58 21.08 -17.55
CA PRO A 16 -10.72 22.33 -16.83
C PRO A 16 -11.07 23.48 -17.79
N THR A 17 -12.16 24.17 -17.49
CA THR A 17 -12.49 25.47 -18.09
C THR A 17 -11.50 26.53 -17.58
N LEU A 18 -10.79 27.15 -18.52
CA LEU A 18 -9.82 28.23 -18.25
C LEU A 18 -10.54 29.53 -17.84
N LYS A 19 -10.07 30.17 -16.77
CA LYS A 19 -10.22 31.61 -16.54
C LYS A 19 -8.86 32.25 -16.19
N PRO A 20 -8.62 33.52 -16.55
CA PRO A 20 -7.28 34.07 -16.71
C PRO A 20 -6.65 34.60 -15.41
N LYS A 21 -5.34 34.78 -15.49
CA LYS A 21 -4.37 35.16 -14.44
C LYS A 21 -4.46 36.62 -13.99
N THR A 22 -4.09 36.86 -12.74
CA THR A 22 -3.31 38.04 -12.32
C THR A 22 -2.26 37.60 -11.28
N GLY A 23 -1.05 38.14 -11.39
CA GLY A 23 0.09 37.79 -10.54
C GLY A 23 0.45 38.88 -9.54
N LEU A 24 1.34 38.54 -8.59
CA LEU A 24 2.28 39.49 -7.99
C LEU A 24 3.46 38.72 -7.36
N LEU A 25 4.67 39.13 -7.74
CA LEU A 25 5.98 38.77 -7.16
C LEU A 25 6.19 39.55 -5.87
N MET A 26 6.82 38.92 -4.86
CA MET A 26 7.70 39.61 -3.91
C MET A 26 8.80 38.67 -3.40
N ILE A 27 9.96 39.28 -3.15
CA ILE A 27 11.31 38.73 -3.02
C ILE A 27 11.78 38.92 -1.57
N GLY A 28 12.69 38.04 -1.09
CA GLY A 28 13.61 38.30 0.03
C GLY A 28 13.27 37.53 1.32
N GLY A 29 14.20 36.97 2.08
CA GLY A 29 15.67 36.95 2.03
C GLY A 29 16.26 36.13 3.19
N LEU A 30 17.51 35.70 2.99
CA LEU A 30 18.60 35.32 3.91
C LEU A 30 18.34 35.07 5.42
N GLY A 31 18.90 33.96 5.92
CA GLY A 31 19.13 33.73 7.36
C GLY A 31 20.07 32.55 7.62
N MET A 32 21.32 32.85 7.91
CA MET A 32 22.46 31.95 8.15
C MET A 32 22.59 31.66 9.67
N GLY A 33 23.02 30.47 10.09
CA GLY A 33 23.30 30.19 11.50
C GLY A 33 23.77 28.76 11.82
N LEU A 34 25.10 28.58 11.85
CA LEU A 34 25.83 27.45 12.45
C LEU A 34 25.74 27.50 13.99
N MET A 35 25.84 26.34 14.66
CA MET A 35 26.66 26.14 15.88
C MET A 35 26.67 24.66 16.30
N VAL A 36 27.89 24.17 16.52
CA VAL A 36 28.31 22.84 16.98
C VAL A 36 28.45 22.86 18.50
N VAL A 37 28.07 21.78 19.22
CA VAL A 37 28.76 21.41 20.48
C VAL A 37 28.78 19.88 20.65
N MET A 38 30.00 19.35 20.83
CA MET A 38 30.34 17.98 21.22
C MET A 38 30.13 17.75 22.72
N GLY A 39 29.88 16.49 23.11
CA GLY A 39 30.02 16.04 24.50
C GLY A 39 30.14 14.52 24.59
N VAL A 40 31.38 14.02 24.57
CA VAL A 40 31.76 12.68 25.03
C VAL A 40 32.47 12.85 26.37
N TRP A 41 32.37 11.85 27.26
CA TRP A 41 33.23 11.45 28.40
C TRP A 41 32.34 11.00 29.57
N PHE A 42 32.55 9.91 30.33
CA PHE A 42 33.51 8.80 30.40
C PHE A 42 32.89 7.71 31.29
N LEU A 43 33.33 6.45 31.12
CA LEU A 43 33.01 5.26 31.93
C LEU A 43 33.52 5.38 33.37
N VAL A 44 32.78 4.85 34.37
CA VAL A 44 33.30 3.98 35.47
C VAL A 44 32.16 3.14 36.08
N ARG A 45 32.34 1.81 36.14
CA ARG A 45 31.73 0.85 37.10
C ARG A 45 32.84 0.42 38.09
N PRO A 46 32.54 -0.02 39.33
CA PRO A 46 32.43 -1.47 39.64
C PRO A 46 31.36 -1.83 40.71
N SER A 47 30.67 -2.99 40.61
CA SER A 47 30.83 -4.27 41.38
C SER A 47 30.60 -4.14 42.90
N ALA A 48 29.52 -4.67 43.50
CA ALA A 48 29.14 -6.06 43.84
C ALA A 48 29.80 -6.61 45.13
N GLU A 49 29.00 -6.85 46.19
CA GLU A 49 29.09 -7.99 47.15
C GLU A 49 27.92 -7.92 48.18
N THR A 50 26.95 -8.85 48.24
CA THR A 50 26.80 -10.17 48.91
C THR A 50 26.67 -10.20 50.45
N ALA A 51 25.57 -10.76 50.96
CA ALA A 51 25.43 -11.66 52.15
C ALA A 51 23.93 -11.94 52.40
N GLN A 52 23.35 -13.09 52.05
CA GLN A 52 23.22 -14.36 52.81
C GLN A 52 22.66 -14.27 54.24
N THR A 53 21.51 -14.92 54.49
CA THR A 53 21.29 -15.94 55.56
C THR A 53 20.03 -16.79 55.25
N ASN A 54 20.16 -18.12 55.30
CA ASN A 54 19.14 -19.20 55.16
C ASN A 54 18.48 -19.55 56.53
N PRO A 55 17.76 -20.68 56.71
CA PRO A 55 16.51 -21.22 56.10
C PRO A 55 15.48 -21.69 57.17
N VAL A 56 14.22 -22.01 56.81
CA VAL A 56 13.41 -23.06 57.50
C VAL A 56 12.35 -23.68 56.56
N SER A 57 12.26 -25.01 56.58
CA SER A 57 11.32 -25.91 55.90
C SER A 57 9.86 -25.82 56.36
N ALA A 58 8.89 -26.04 55.46
CA ALA A 58 7.61 -26.70 55.78
C ALA A 58 6.90 -27.25 54.53
N THR A 59 6.90 -28.58 54.44
CA THR A 59 5.79 -29.49 54.08
C THR A 59 5.01 -29.29 52.76
N ALA A 60 5.24 -30.24 51.85
CA ALA A 60 4.42 -30.51 50.67
C ALA A 60 3.03 -31.05 51.06
N VAL A 61 1.99 -30.52 50.41
CA VAL A 61 0.65 -31.11 50.35
C VAL A 61 0.35 -31.42 48.89
N THR A 62 0.24 -32.71 48.60
CA THR A 62 -0.07 -33.29 47.30
C THR A 62 -1.57 -33.19 47.03
N THR A 63 -1.98 -32.44 46.02
CA THR A 63 -3.32 -32.51 45.42
C THR A 63 -3.32 -33.51 44.24
N PRO A 64 -4.37 -34.33 44.06
CA PRO A 64 -4.49 -35.23 42.91
C PRO A 64 -4.75 -34.43 41.62
N PRO A 65 -4.24 -34.86 40.45
CA PRO A 65 -4.41 -34.13 39.21
C PRO A 65 -5.86 -34.22 38.71
N LYS A 66 -6.43 -33.05 38.42
CA LYS A 66 -7.70 -32.87 37.70
C LYS A 66 -7.57 -33.45 36.28
N PRO A 67 -8.55 -34.20 35.75
CA PRO A 67 -8.48 -34.71 34.39
C PRO A 67 -8.40 -33.56 33.39
N THR A 68 -7.40 -33.64 32.51
CA THR A 68 -7.17 -32.75 31.37
C THR A 68 -8.43 -32.69 30.49
N PRO A 69 -9.02 -31.51 30.23
CA PRO A 69 -10.03 -31.42 29.19
C PRO A 69 -9.36 -31.69 27.84
N GLU A 70 -9.93 -32.65 27.08
CA GLU A 70 -9.56 -32.90 25.69
C GLU A 70 -9.58 -31.58 24.89
N PRO A 71 -8.70 -31.40 23.88
CA PRO A 71 -8.77 -30.25 23.01
C PRO A 71 -10.09 -30.34 22.24
N VAL A 72 -11.08 -29.53 22.66
CA VAL A 72 -12.23 -29.25 21.81
C VAL A 72 -11.63 -28.56 20.59
N LEU A 73 -11.61 -29.26 19.46
CA LEU A 73 -11.33 -28.65 18.16
C LEU A 73 -12.25 -27.44 18.06
N GLY A 74 -11.67 -26.24 18.13
CA GLY A 74 -12.37 -25.03 17.75
C GLY A 74 -12.88 -25.18 16.32
N PRO A 75 -13.89 -24.39 15.91
CA PRO A 75 -14.36 -24.41 14.53
C PRO A 75 -13.15 -24.29 13.59
N ALA A 76 -13.11 -25.16 12.57
CA ALA A 76 -12.09 -25.13 11.55
C ALA A 76 -11.94 -23.68 11.03
N PRO A 77 -10.71 -23.21 10.73
CA PRO A 77 -10.54 -21.87 10.19
C PRO A 77 -11.40 -21.74 8.94
N GLU A 78 -12.32 -20.77 8.95
CA GLU A 78 -13.11 -20.39 7.78
C GLU A 78 -12.15 -20.21 6.60
N PRO A 79 -12.36 -20.88 5.44
CA PRO A 79 -11.46 -20.76 4.31
C PRO A 79 -11.43 -19.29 3.90
N ILE A 80 -10.26 -18.67 3.97
CA ILE A 80 -10.16 -17.29 3.52
C ILE A 80 -10.32 -17.32 2.01
N GLU A 81 -11.34 -16.59 1.60
CA GLU A 81 -11.89 -16.48 0.28
C GLU A 81 -10.86 -15.88 -0.68
N ASN A 82 -10.03 -16.71 -1.31
CA ASN A 82 -9.26 -16.31 -2.48
C ASN A 82 -10.22 -16.27 -3.67
N LEU A 83 -10.79 -15.10 -3.96
CA LEU A 83 -11.69 -14.94 -5.09
C LEU A 83 -10.89 -14.60 -6.35
N LEU A 84 -10.61 -15.61 -7.17
CA LEU A 84 -9.95 -15.47 -8.48
C LEU A 84 -8.52 -14.89 -8.40
N GLY A 85 -7.76 -15.25 -7.36
CA GLY A 85 -6.39 -14.76 -7.12
C GLY A 85 -6.33 -13.49 -6.26
N HIS A 86 -7.47 -12.93 -5.86
CA HIS A 86 -7.52 -11.67 -5.13
C HIS A 86 -7.80 -11.87 -3.65
N LEU A 87 -7.19 -11.00 -2.85
CA LEU A 87 -7.26 -10.99 -1.39
C LEU A 87 -8.36 -10.06 -0.88
N PRO A 88 -9.04 -10.38 0.22
CA PRO A 88 -10.07 -9.51 0.78
C PRO A 88 -9.45 -8.26 1.43
N TYR A 89 -10.05 -7.11 1.16
CA TYR A 89 -9.65 -5.81 1.70
C TYR A 89 -10.86 -5.00 2.17
N GLN A 90 -10.67 -4.29 3.29
CA GLN A 90 -11.66 -3.34 3.78
C GLN A 90 -11.57 -2.00 3.04
N GLU A 91 -12.71 -1.36 2.83
CA GLU A 91 -12.77 0.00 2.31
C GLU A 91 -12.29 0.98 3.40
N ALA A 92 -11.35 1.85 3.04
CA ALA A 92 -10.86 2.89 3.93
C ALA A 92 -11.95 3.95 4.23
N PRO A 93 -12.03 4.43 5.48
CA PRO A 93 -12.96 5.51 5.81
C PRO A 93 -12.52 6.82 5.13
N VAL A 94 -13.50 7.56 4.59
CA VAL A 94 -13.24 8.80 3.84
C VAL A 94 -12.48 9.84 4.66
N SER A 95 -12.66 9.85 5.98
CA SER A 95 -11.94 10.76 6.91
C SER A 95 -10.43 10.54 6.95
N GLN A 96 -9.95 9.37 6.52
CA GLN A 96 -8.52 9.05 6.48
C GLN A 96 -7.90 9.29 5.10
N LEU A 97 -8.64 9.86 4.14
CA LEU A 97 -8.17 10.07 2.78
C LEU A 97 -7.74 11.52 2.52
N LYS A 98 -6.62 11.66 1.82
CA LYS A 98 -6.05 12.94 1.37
C LYS A 98 -5.85 12.94 -0.15
N PRO A 99 -6.23 14.01 -0.84
CA PRO A 99 -5.95 14.14 -2.27
C PRO A 99 -4.46 14.16 -2.60
N ILE A 100 -4.10 13.52 -3.70
CA ILE A 100 -2.76 13.55 -4.31
C ILE A 100 -2.75 14.25 -5.68
N THR A 101 -3.91 14.69 -6.19
CA THR A 101 -4.05 15.49 -7.40
C THR A 101 -4.70 16.84 -7.11
N ASN A 102 -4.36 17.85 -7.92
CA ASN A 102 -4.88 19.22 -7.76
C ASN A 102 -6.42 19.30 -7.85
N ASN A 103 -7.05 18.42 -8.64
CA ASN A 103 -8.50 18.35 -8.80
C ASN A 103 -9.20 17.55 -7.69
N GLY A 104 -8.48 17.01 -6.72
CA GLY A 104 -9.07 16.28 -5.60
C GLY A 104 -9.53 14.85 -5.90
N GLN A 105 -9.44 14.40 -7.16
CA GLN A 105 -10.08 13.17 -7.62
C GLN A 105 -9.34 11.92 -7.16
N ILE A 106 -8.01 11.93 -7.15
CA ILE A 106 -7.22 10.79 -6.70
C ILE A 106 -6.80 11.03 -5.27
N LYS A 107 -7.13 10.07 -4.40
CA LYS A 107 -6.86 10.14 -2.97
C LYS A 107 -6.13 8.88 -2.51
N LEU A 108 -5.32 9.03 -1.48
CA LEU A 108 -4.72 7.92 -0.73
C LEU A 108 -4.95 8.18 0.76
N ARG A 109 -4.68 7.19 1.59
CA ARG A 109 -4.61 7.39 3.04
C ARG A 109 -3.56 8.42 3.41
N LEU A 110 -3.74 9.12 4.54
CA LEU A 110 -2.92 10.27 4.94
C LEU A 110 -1.40 10.04 4.75
N GLY A 111 -0.85 8.99 5.37
CA GLY A 111 0.59 8.67 5.28
C GLY A 111 1.04 8.31 3.87
N ALA A 112 0.26 7.48 3.16
CA ALA A 112 0.52 7.12 1.77
C ALA A 112 0.49 8.34 0.83
N ALA A 113 -0.47 9.25 1.02
CA ALA A 113 -0.59 10.48 0.23
C ALA A 113 0.63 11.39 0.43
N GLU A 114 1.09 11.55 1.67
CA GLU A 114 2.27 12.36 1.99
C GLU A 114 3.54 11.81 1.36
N GLN A 115 3.73 10.50 1.49
CA GLN A 115 4.90 9.82 0.93
C GLN A 115 4.85 9.78 -0.60
N PHE A 116 3.65 9.66 -1.20
CA PHE A 116 3.49 9.73 -2.64
C PHE A 116 3.82 11.13 -3.19
N LEU A 117 3.35 12.19 -2.54
CA LEU A 117 3.65 13.57 -2.95
C LEU A 117 5.16 13.86 -2.83
N ALA A 118 5.81 13.36 -1.77
CA ALA A 118 7.26 13.45 -1.62
C ALA A 118 8.01 12.68 -2.72
N MET A 119 7.54 11.48 -3.06
CA MET A 119 8.08 10.65 -4.15
C MET A 119 7.93 11.35 -5.51
N GLN A 120 6.76 11.90 -5.81
CA GLN A 120 6.53 12.67 -7.04
C GLN A 120 7.45 13.88 -7.14
N LYS A 121 7.62 14.63 -6.04
CA LYS A 121 8.51 15.80 -5.99
C LYS A 121 9.96 15.41 -6.27
N ALA A 122 10.44 14.32 -5.67
CA ALA A 122 11.79 13.82 -5.89
C ALA A 122 12.00 13.34 -7.33
N ALA A 123 11.07 12.59 -7.90
CA ALA A 123 11.11 12.18 -9.31
C ALA A 123 11.13 13.40 -10.24
N ARG A 124 10.29 14.40 -9.96
CA ARG A 124 10.21 15.64 -10.75
C ARG A 124 11.53 16.40 -10.79
N SER A 125 12.26 16.44 -9.69
CA SER A 125 13.59 17.08 -9.62
C SER A 125 14.64 16.43 -10.53
N GLN A 126 14.40 15.19 -10.98
CA GLN A 126 15.25 14.43 -11.90
C GLN A 126 14.65 14.36 -13.32
N GLY A 127 13.66 15.20 -13.62
CA GLY A 127 13.00 15.21 -14.93
C GLY A 127 12.05 14.03 -15.19
N ILE A 128 11.73 13.24 -14.17
CA ILE A 128 10.77 12.13 -14.23
C ILE A 128 9.38 12.65 -13.82
N ILE A 129 8.35 12.31 -14.60
CA ILE A 129 6.98 12.75 -14.35
C ILE A 129 6.14 11.54 -13.96
N LEU A 130 6.03 11.28 -12.67
CA LEU A 130 5.13 10.25 -12.14
C LEU A 130 3.70 10.78 -12.13
N VAL A 131 2.81 10.15 -12.90
CA VAL A 131 1.40 10.55 -13.03
C VAL A 131 0.54 9.56 -12.25
N PRO A 132 -0.18 9.97 -11.18
CA PRO A 132 -1.20 9.13 -10.57
C PRO A 132 -2.36 8.99 -11.55
N ILE A 133 -2.75 7.75 -11.82
CA ILE A 133 -3.85 7.41 -12.74
C ILE A 133 -5.09 7.03 -11.94
N SER A 134 -4.90 6.23 -10.89
CA SER A 134 -5.96 5.79 -9.98
C SER A 134 -5.40 5.65 -8.56
N GLY A 135 -6.27 5.74 -7.55
CA GLY A 135 -5.94 5.66 -6.12
C GLY A 135 -7.06 4.98 -5.37
N PHE A 136 -7.50 5.52 -4.23
CA PHE A 136 -8.64 4.98 -3.49
C PHE A 136 -9.88 4.79 -4.38
N ARG A 137 -10.50 3.61 -4.29
CA ARG A 137 -11.77 3.27 -4.94
C ARG A 137 -12.76 2.73 -3.92
N THR A 138 -13.97 3.27 -3.94
CA THR A 138 -15.10 2.73 -3.16
C THR A 138 -15.56 1.38 -3.74
N LEU A 139 -16.22 0.57 -2.91
CA LEU A 139 -16.91 -0.66 -3.30
C LEU A 139 -17.95 -0.39 -4.40
N LYS A 140 -18.65 0.74 -4.34
CA LYS A 140 -19.62 1.13 -5.38
C LYS A 140 -18.94 1.35 -6.73
N GLN A 141 -17.82 2.07 -6.76
CA GLN A 141 -17.03 2.26 -7.98
C GLN A 141 -16.50 0.93 -8.49
N GLN A 142 -15.97 0.08 -7.62
CA GLN A 142 -15.46 -1.23 -8.01
C GLN A 142 -16.54 -2.15 -8.58
N ASN A 143 -17.74 -2.15 -8.00
CA ASN A 143 -18.90 -2.87 -8.52
C ASN A 143 -19.23 -2.45 -9.94
N TYR A 144 -19.28 -1.13 -10.19
CA TYR A 144 -19.52 -0.59 -11.53
C TYR A 144 -18.43 -1.00 -12.53
N LEU A 145 -17.14 -0.90 -12.13
CA LEU A 145 -16.01 -1.30 -12.98
C LEU A 145 -16.01 -2.79 -13.31
N PHE A 146 -16.30 -3.64 -12.32
CA PHE A 146 -16.22 -5.10 -12.46
C PHE A 146 -17.42 -5.69 -13.20
N PHE A 147 -18.64 -5.22 -12.89
CA PHE A 147 -19.86 -5.79 -13.46
C PHE A 147 -20.38 -5.01 -14.67
N GLU A 148 -20.44 -3.68 -14.60
CA GLU A 148 -21.16 -2.90 -15.63
C GLU A 148 -20.31 -2.69 -16.89
N ILE A 149 -19.09 -2.18 -16.75
CA ILE A 149 -18.20 -1.90 -17.90
C ILE A 149 -17.84 -3.19 -18.67
N LYS A 150 -17.79 -4.31 -17.97
CA LYS A 150 -17.34 -5.58 -18.55
C LYS A 150 -18.47 -6.51 -19.00
N ARG A 151 -19.70 -6.32 -18.49
CA ARG A 151 -20.92 -6.90 -19.10
C ARG A 151 -21.09 -6.43 -20.54
N GLN A 152 -20.74 -5.17 -20.83
CA GLN A 152 -20.75 -4.60 -22.18
C GLN A 152 -19.72 -5.28 -23.12
N ARG A 153 -18.86 -6.17 -22.61
CA ARG A 153 -17.75 -6.80 -23.35
C ARG A 153 -17.87 -8.32 -23.46
N ASN A 154 -18.98 -8.91 -23.01
CA ASN A 154 -19.22 -10.36 -23.01
C ASN A 154 -18.10 -11.19 -22.32
N GLN A 155 -17.40 -10.61 -21.34
CA GLN A 155 -16.33 -11.31 -20.62
C GLN A 155 -16.88 -12.12 -19.43
N ASN A 156 -16.43 -13.37 -19.28
CA ASN A 156 -16.73 -14.18 -18.09
C ASN A 156 -15.98 -13.64 -16.84
N ALA A 157 -16.33 -14.10 -15.63
CA ALA A 157 -15.79 -13.53 -14.40
C ALA A 157 -14.27 -13.72 -14.23
N SER A 158 -13.69 -14.83 -14.69
CA SER A 158 -12.24 -15.06 -14.61
C SER A 158 -11.46 -14.11 -15.50
N THR A 159 -11.88 -13.91 -16.76
CA THR A 159 -11.28 -12.90 -17.65
C THR A 159 -11.44 -11.48 -17.10
N ARG A 160 -12.50 -11.19 -16.33
CA ARG A 160 -12.64 -9.90 -15.67
C ARG A 160 -11.60 -9.70 -14.57
N ALA A 161 -11.35 -10.74 -13.77
CA ALA A 161 -10.43 -10.72 -12.65
C ALA A 161 -8.96 -10.60 -13.05
N GLU A 162 -8.60 -10.93 -14.31
CA GLU A 162 -7.25 -10.74 -14.85
C GLU A 162 -6.83 -9.26 -14.94
N VAL A 163 -7.79 -8.34 -15.06
CA VAL A 163 -7.51 -6.89 -15.27
C VAL A 163 -8.36 -5.97 -14.39
N SER A 164 -9.10 -6.53 -13.42
CA SER A 164 -9.77 -5.78 -12.36
C SER A 164 -10.21 -6.73 -11.25
N ALA A 165 -9.75 -6.47 -10.03
CA ALA A 165 -10.20 -7.21 -8.86
C ALA A 165 -11.75 -7.17 -8.69
N PRO A 166 -12.37 -8.23 -8.15
CA PRO A 166 -13.74 -8.17 -7.68
C PRO A 166 -13.93 -7.11 -6.58
N PRO A 167 -15.15 -6.57 -6.39
CA PRO A 167 -15.48 -5.71 -5.24
C PRO A 167 -15.20 -6.44 -3.93
N HIS A 168 -14.65 -5.73 -2.93
CA HIS A 168 -14.07 -6.27 -1.68
C HIS A 168 -12.68 -6.91 -1.83
N TYR A 169 -12.17 -7.06 -3.04
CA TYR A 169 -10.91 -7.78 -3.29
C TYR A 169 -9.83 -6.91 -3.95
N SER A 170 -10.02 -5.59 -3.98
CA SER A 170 -9.08 -4.64 -4.57
C SER A 170 -8.21 -3.94 -3.52
N GLU A 171 -6.88 -3.92 -3.72
CA GLU A 171 -5.98 -3.11 -2.88
C GLU A 171 -6.36 -1.61 -2.89
N HIS A 172 -7.02 -1.11 -3.94
CA HIS A 172 -7.48 0.28 -4.00
C HIS A 172 -8.55 0.61 -2.95
N HIS A 173 -9.28 -0.37 -2.44
CA HIS A 173 -10.22 -0.14 -1.32
C HIS A 173 -9.50 0.34 -0.07
N THR A 174 -8.27 -0.12 0.13
CA THR A 174 -7.48 0.22 1.32
C THR A 174 -7.03 1.67 1.34
N GLY A 175 -7.02 2.36 0.18
CA GLY A 175 -6.42 3.69 0.04
C GLY A 175 -4.89 3.71 0.12
N TYR A 176 -4.22 2.55 0.17
CA TYR A 176 -2.76 2.43 0.14
C TYR A 176 -2.19 2.14 -1.26
N ALA A 177 -3.03 1.74 -2.22
CA ALA A 177 -2.61 1.44 -3.59
C ALA A 177 -2.83 2.62 -4.55
N VAL A 178 -1.89 2.79 -5.48
CA VAL A 178 -1.89 3.81 -6.53
C VAL A 178 -1.41 3.22 -7.85
N ASP A 179 -2.12 3.54 -8.93
CA ASP A 179 -1.65 3.30 -10.29
C ASP A 179 -0.81 4.48 -10.76
N ILE A 180 0.40 4.22 -11.23
CA ILE A 180 1.37 5.24 -11.64
C ILE A 180 1.70 5.07 -13.13
N GLY A 181 1.68 6.17 -13.87
CA GLY A 181 2.10 6.28 -15.25
C GLY A 181 3.31 7.20 -15.46
N ASP A 182 3.78 7.27 -16.70
CA ASP A 182 4.83 8.18 -17.14
C ASP A 182 4.22 9.33 -17.95
N GLY A 183 4.34 10.55 -17.43
CA GLY A 183 3.87 11.75 -18.12
C GLY A 183 4.59 12.03 -19.45
N ARG A 184 5.77 11.43 -19.68
CA ARG A 184 6.51 11.54 -20.95
C ARG A 184 6.11 10.49 -21.97
N THR A 185 5.51 9.38 -21.54
CA THR A 185 5.07 8.30 -22.43
C THR A 185 3.67 7.79 -22.05
N PRO A 186 2.62 8.65 -22.11
CA PRO A 186 1.28 8.29 -21.62
C PRO A 186 0.65 7.09 -22.31
N ALA A 187 1.06 6.79 -23.56
CA ALA A 187 0.61 5.61 -24.31
C ALA A 187 1.00 4.27 -23.64
N THR A 188 1.97 4.28 -22.72
CA THR A 188 2.41 3.09 -21.99
C THR A 188 1.62 2.86 -20.70
N ASN A 189 0.87 3.85 -20.23
CA ASN A 189 0.15 3.80 -18.96
C ASN A 189 -0.84 2.64 -18.92
N LEU A 190 -0.95 1.99 -17.75
CA LEU A 190 -1.84 0.84 -17.54
C LEU A 190 -1.60 -0.32 -18.54
N SER A 191 -0.35 -0.49 -18.97
CA SER A 191 0.09 -1.60 -19.82
C SER A 191 1.46 -2.08 -19.38
N GLN A 192 1.82 -3.31 -19.75
CA GLN A 192 3.15 -3.86 -19.43
C GLN A 192 4.29 -3.04 -20.04
N SER A 193 4.04 -2.32 -21.14
CA SER A 193 5.05 -1.46 -21.76
C SER A 193 5.54 -0.32 -20.85
N PHE A 194 4.78 0.03 -19.81
CA PHE A 194 5.21 0.98 -18.77
C PHE A 194 6.55 0.59 -18.15
N GLU A 195 6.87 -0.70 -18.06
CA GLU A 195 8.14 -1.19 -17.48
C GLU A 195 9.39 -0.68 -18.23
N LYS A 196 9.23 -0.32 -19.51
CA LYS A 196 10.33 0.14 -20.37
C LYS A 196 10.61 1.63 -20.22
N THR A 197 9.79 2.34 -19.45
CA THR A 197 9.84 3.80 -19.30
C THR A 197 10.92 4.26 -18.33
N ALA A 198 11.25 5.55 -18.40
CA ALA A 198 12.14 6.17 -17.43
C ALA A 198 11.48 6.26 -16.04
N ALA A 199 10.16 6.47 -15.98
CA ALA A 199 9.39 6.50 -14.74
C ALA A 199 9.45 5.17 -13.99
N PHE A 200 9.19 4.04 -14.66
CA PHE A 200 9.25 2.74 -14.01
C PHE A 200 10.67 2.40 -13.51
N ARG A 201 11.70 2.67 -14.32
CA ARG A 201 13.10 2.50 -13.89
C ARG A 201 13.42 3.33 -12.65
N TRP A 202 12.91 4.56 -12.59
CA TRP A 202 13.08 5.42 -11.42
C TRP A 202 12.37 4.85 -10.19
N LEU A 203 11.12 4.39 -10.33
CA LEU A 203 10.34 3.77 -9.26
C LEU A 203 11.06 2.54 -8.68
N LYS A 204 11.52 1.62 -9.53
CA LYS A 204 12.28 0.42 -9.10
C LYS A 204 13.48 0.74 -8.21
N ASN A 205 14.11 1.89 -8.40
CA ASN A 205 15.31 2.29 -7.66
C ASN A 205 15.03 3.18 -6.45
N ASN A 206 13.83 3.77 -6.35
CA ASN A 206 13.57 4.85 -5.37
C ASN A 206 12.27 4.72 -4.59
N ALA A 207 11.26 3.99 -5.08
CA ALA A 207 9.94 3.92 -4.45
C ALA A 207 10.00 3.41 -3.00
N ALA A 208 10.88 2.45 -2.71
CA ALA A 208 11.08 1.92 -1.36
C ALA A 208 11.51 2.99 -0.34
N LYS A 209 12.19 4.08 -0.77
CA LYS A 209 12.56 5.21 0.10
C LYS A 209 11.34 5.99 0.60
N TYR A 210 10.21 5.82 -0.07
CA TYR A 210 8.91 6.40 0.26
C TYR A 210 7.93 5.33 0.72
N SER A 211 8.43 4.15 1.08
CA SER A 211 7.65 2.99 1.53
C SER A 211 6.65 2.48 0.48
N PHE A 212 6.93 2.67 -0.81
CA PHE A 212 6.16 2.08 -1.90
C PHE A 212 6.87 0.86 -2.48
N GLU A 213 6.10 -0.20 -2.74
CA GLU A 213 6.54 -1.42 -3.40
C GLU A 213 5.58 -1.81 -4.53
N LEU A 214 6.09 -2.60 -5.47
CA LEU A 214 5.30 -3.12 -6.59
C LEU A 214 4.43 -4.27 -6.08
N SER A 215 3.10 -4.15 -6.14
CA SER A 215 2.21 -5.18 -5.58
C SER A 215 2.21 -6.47 -6.38
N PHE A 216 2.23 -6.34 -7.72
CA PHE A 216 2.10 -7.47 -8.64
C PHE A 216 3.32 -7.58 -9.56
N PRO A 217 4.47 -8.08 -9.06
CA PRO A 217 5.65 -8.36 -9.89
C PRO A 217 5.42 -9.56 -10.83
N PRO A 218 6.32 -9.83 -11.79
CA PRO A 218 6.31 -11.08 -12.53
C PRO A 218 6.34 -12.28 -11.58
N ASN A 219 5.61 -13.34 -11.92
CA ASN A 219 5.43 -14.52 -11.07
C ASN A 219 4.88 -14.19 -9.67
N ASN A 220 3.91 -13.28 -9.59
CA ASN A 220 3.28 -12.90 -8.34
C ASN A 220 2.66 -14.15 -7.64
N PRO A 221 2.96 -14.39 -6.35
CA PRO A 221 2.48 -15.57 -5.63
C PRO A 221 0.96 -15.67 -5.44
N GLN A 222 0.22 -14.55 -5.56
CA GLN A 222 -1.25 -14.55 -5.48
C GLN A 222 -1.90 -15.05 -6.78
N GLY A 223 -1.12 -15.20 -7.86
CA GLY A 223 -1.63 -15.56 -9.18
C GLY A 223 -2.18 -14.38 -10.00
N ILE A 224 -2.02 -13.15 -9.50
CA ILE A 224 -2.41 -11.94 -10.22
C ILE A 224 -1.38 -11.65 -11.31
N SER A 225 -1.86 -11.24 -12.48
CA SER A 225 -1.02 -10.85 -13.62
C SER A 225 -0.03 -9.75 -13.24
N TYR A 226 1.11 -9.71 -13.95
CA TYR A 226 2.10 -8.64 -13.76
C TYR A 226 1.54 -7.26 -14.13
N GLU A 227 1.55 -6.33 -13.16
CA GLU A 227 1.05 -4.96 -13.29
C GLU A 227 2.14 -3.95 -12.90
N PRO A 228 3.05 -3.55 -13.82
CA PRO A 228 4.15 -2.63 -13.49
C PRO A 228 3.71 -1.24 -13.02
N TRP A 229 2.46 -0.87 -13.27
CA TRP A 229 1.87 0.41 -12.89
C TRP A 229 1.30 0.42 -11.47
N HIS A 230 1.04 -0.74 -10.84
CA HIS A 230 0.31 -0.82 -9.57
C HIS A 230 1.27 -0.92 -8.38
N TRP A 231 1.29 0.13 -7.55
CA TRP A 231 2.20 0.24 -6.40
C TRP A 231 1.40 0.44 -5.11
N ARG A 232 1.83 -0.22 -4.03
CA ARG A 232 1.22 -0.06 -2.70
C ARG A 232 2.18 0.55 -1.71
N TYR A 233 1.61 1.30 -0.78
CA TYR A 233 2.29 1.83 0.38
C TYR A 233 2.30 0.81 1.51
N VAL A 234 3.49 0.56 2.08
CA VAL A 234 3.72 -0.28 3.27
C VAL A 234 4.69 0.46 4.20
N GLY A 235 4.24 1.58 4.76
CA GLY A 235 5.10 2.47 5.56
C GLY A 235 4.60 2.73 6.98
N ASP A 236 3.50 2.10 7.39
CA ASP A 236 3.00 2.14 8.77
C ASP A 236 2.45 0.77 9.18
N GLN A 237 2.11 0.62 10.47
CA GLN A 237 1.62 -0.64 11.01
C GLN A 237 0.31 -1.08 10.35
N GLU A 238 -0.61 -0.16 10.07
CA GLU A 238 -1.92 -0.48 9.50
C GLU A 238 -1.79 -1.01 8.07
N SER A 239 -0.97 -0.37 7.23
CA SER A 239 -0.65 -0.85 5.88
C SER A 239 0.08 -2.20 5.90
N LEU A 240 1.06 -2.38 6.80
CA LEU A 240 1.75 -3.65 6.97
C LEU A 240 0.77 -4.78 7.32
N GLU A 241 -0.08 -4.55 8.33
CA GLU A 241 -1.09 -5.53 8.74
C GLU A 241 -2.09 -5.82 7.61
N THR A 242 -2.53 -4.78 6.88
CA THR A 242 -3.48 -4.91 5.76
C THR A 242 -2.97 -5.90 4.70
N PHE A 243 -1.73 -5.78 4.26
CA PHE A 243 -1.20 -6.62 3.16
C PHE A 243 -0.65 -7.96 3.63
N TYR A 244 0.00 -8.02 4.79
CA TYR A 244 0.67 -9.24 5.23
C TYR A 244 -0.26 -10.21 5.95
N LYS A 245 -1.30 -9.73 6.66
CA LYS A 245 -2.36 -10.63 7.14
C LYS A 245 -3.09 -11.25 5.95
N ALA A 246 -3.47 -10.43 4.97
CA ALA A 246 -4.13 -10.91 3.76
C ALA A 246 -3.29 -12.01 3.05
N LYS A 247 -1.98 -11.82 2.94
CA LYS A 247 -1.07 -12.84 2.37
C LYS A 247 -0.99 -14.12 3.21
N GLN A 248 -0.87 -14.00 4.54
CA GLN A 248 -0.80 -15.18 5.43
C GLN A 248 -2.02 -16.09 5.26
N LEU A 249 -3.19 -15.49 5.03
CA LEU A 249 -4.44 -16.22 4.83
C LEU A 249 -4.43 -17.10 3.55
N LEU A 250 -3.64 -16.75 2.53
CA LEU A 250 -3.41 -17.62 1.36
C LEU A 250 -2.53 -18.83 1.71
N GLU A 251 -1.46 -18.58 2.47
CA GLU A 251 -0.46 -19.60 2.81
C GLU A 251 -1.03 -20.66 3.76
N THR A 252 -1.89 -20.26 4.70
CA THR A 252 -2.56 -21.20 5.61
C THR A 252 -3.70 -21.98 4.95
N SER A 253 -4.29 -21.48 3.86
CA SER A 253 -5.37 -22.17 3.13
C SER A 253 -4.86 -23.15 2.08
N SER A 254 -3.54 -23.20 1.85
CA SER A 254 -2.89 -24.04 0.84
C SER A 254 -2.15 -25.26 1.43
N ASN A 255 -2.18 -25.42 2.77
CA ASN A 255 -1.59 -26.55 3.52
C ASN A 255 -2.70 -27.39 4.15
#